data_AF-U2CBN0-F1
#
_entry.id   AF-U2CBN0-F1
#
_cell.length_a   1.000
_cell.length_b   1.000
_cell.length_c   1.000
_cell.angle_alpha   90.00
_cell.angle_beta   90.00
_cell.angle_gamma   90.00
#
_symmetry.space_group_name_H-M   'P 1'
#
loop_
_entity.id
_entity.type
_entity.pdbx_description
1 polymer ?
#
loop_
_entity_poly.entity_id
_entity_poly.type
_entity_poly.pdbx_seq_one_letter_code
_entity_poly.pdbx_strand_id
1 'polypeptide(L)'
;MLFIIFIVSAIFIVLKIATPPATKRQTTYNPAAIKRERENTTALFEEEEHTPSIDIDIERFHPSNIAESNFFSGLGGEINVAIKGLAYRSHEEILIAKTLKIGEPLKLEKEPLNPVDPYAIKVLTIDGFQIGYIAHKYSQDLSSIIDQGFALECTLSSSSGGKIPYQYMYISYASDVTKDLEALLIESLTKVGLEKKSKDRWHYAMNDLPPATCVKTISIQASYFVNDIFLINETFIDEEGKEHTIHYRYNENIGRQNFSKGQNLESSGDFLQAIQYYEENIEIGEMLRESSHRLSVIYKKVNRHEDIIPMLQRAIEQAQKRKAPTTEIERMSQRLDQFISSPRKPSVNNADKYRLKRLRENISNTEKAYKKALDDGKPLIAKNAENRLLRYKKEMEEILQSNKIEGKY
;
A
#
# COMPACT_ATOMS: atom_id res chain seq x y z
N MET A 1 -75.87 13.26 32.91
CA MET A 1 -75.02 13.77 31.81
C MET A 1 -74.66 15.25 31.94
N LEU A 2 -75.62 16.15 32.24
CA LEU A 2 -75.34 17.60 32.38
C LEU A 2 -74.32 17.97 33.48
N PHE A 3 -74.24 17.19 34.56
CA PHE A 3 -73.31 17.46 35.67
C PHE A 3 -71.84 17.17 35.33
N ILE A 4 -71.58 16.20 34.45
CA ILE A 4 -70.21 15.82 34.04
C ILE A 4 -69.63 16.86 33.08
N ILE A 5 -70.48 17.45 32.23
CA ILE A 5 -70.06 18.51 31.29
C ILE A 5 -69.62 19.77 32.05
N PHE A 6 -70.27 20.09 33.18
CA PHE A 6 -69.91 21.25 34.01
C PHE A 6 -68.57 21.08 34.74
N ILE A 7 -68.22 19.85 35.14
CA ILE A 7 -66.94 19.57 35.81
C ILE A 7 -65.78 19.65 34.81
N VAL A 8 -65.96 19.15 33.58
CA VAL A 8 -64.92 19.18 32.54
C VAL A 8 -64.66 20.61 32.05
N SER A 9 -65.71 21.45 31.93
CA SER A 9 -65.54 22.86 31.55
C SER A 9 -64.88 23.69 32.66
N ALA A 10 -65.19 23.44 33.93
CA ALA A 10 -64.54 24.12 35.05
C ALA A 10 -63.03 23.79 35.15
N ILE A 11 -62.65 22.53 34.89
CA ILE A 11 -61.24 22.10 34.90
C ILE A 11 -60.44 22.77 33.77
N PHE A 12 -61.04 22.96 32.60
CA PHE A 12 -60.39 23.64 31.47
C PHE A 12 -60.16 25.14 31.71
N ILE A 13 -61.06 25.80 32.45
CA ILE A 13 -60.92 27.22 32.80
C ILE A 13 -59.81 27.42 33.84
N VAL A 14 -59.69 26.53 34.82
CA VAL A 14 -58.62 26.59 35.83
C VAL A 14 -57.24 26.31 35.22
N LEU A 15 -57.14 25.39 34.25
CA LEU A 15 -55.87 25.11 33.56
C LEU A 15 -55.39 26.25 32.64
N LYS A 16 -56.29 27.14 32.18
CA LYS A 16 -55.91 28.27 31.32
C LYS A 16 -55.40 29.50 32.09
N ILE A 17 -55.62 29.56 33.40
CA ILE A 17 -55.22 30.69 34.27
C ILE A 17 -53.84 30.44 34.92
N ALA A 18 -53.31 29.21 34.87
CA ALA A 18 -52.10 28.80 35.58
C ALA A 18 -50.79 28.83 34.75
N THR A 19 -50.75 29.45 33.57
CA THR A 19 -49.51 29.61 32.80
C THR A 19 -48.92 31.02 32.96
N PRO A 20 -47.70 31.16 33.52
CA PRO A 20 -47.06 32.47 33.63
C PRO A 20 -46.63 32.98 32.24
N PRO A 21 -46.62 34.31 32.01
CA PRO A 21 -46.25 34.86 30.71
C PRO A 21 -44.76 34.65 30.44
N ALA A 22 -44.45 34.18 29.23
CA ALA A 22 -43.09 34.02 28.74
C ALA A 22 -42.37 35.38 28.74
N THR A 23 -41.35 35.52 29.60
CA THR A 23 -40.43 36.65 29.58
C THR A 23 -39.54 36.54 28.36
N LYS A 24 -39.67 37.48 27.42
CA LYS A 24 -38.72 37.66 26.32
C LYS A 24 -37.35 38.05 26.90
N ARG A 25 -36.41 37.11 26.96
CA ARG A 25 -34.98 37.43 27.10
C ARG A 25 -34.46 37.91 25.74
N GLN A 26 -34.25 39.22 25.61
CA GLN A 26 -33.34 39.76 24.61
C GLN A 26 -31.92 39.44 25.05
N THR A 27 -31.30 38.43 24.43
CA THR A 27 -29.85 38.28 24.47
C THR A 27 -29.27 39.25 23.46
N THR A 28 -28.75 40.38 23.92
CA THR A 28 -27.94 41.28 23.09
C THR A 28 -26.67 40.54 22.68
N TYR A 29 -26.58 40.22 21.39
CA TYR A 29 -25.38 39.70 20.75
C TYR A 29 -24.29 40.78 20.80
N ASN A 30 -23.26 40.57 21.63
CA ASN A 30 -22.09 41.44 21.72
C ASN A 30 -20.84 40.71 21.17
N PRO A 31 -20.49 40.91 19.89
CA PRO A 31 -19.38 40.21 19.25
C PRO A 31 -18.00 40.56 19.84
N ALA A 32 -17.88 41.65 20.60
CA ALA A 32 -16.61 42.05 21.23
C ALA A 32 -16.26 41.22 22.49
N ALA A 33 -17.27 40.68 23.19
CA ALA A 33 -17.05 39.85 24.38
C ALA A 33 -16.49 38.46 24.02
N ILE A 34 -16.96 37.88 22.92
CA ILE A 34 -16.52 36.56 22.41
C ILE A 34 -15.10 36.65 21.83
N LYS A 35 -14.72 37.80 21.28
CA LYS A 35 -13.37 38.02 20.72
C LYS A 35 -12.29 38.04 21.81
N ARG A 36 -12.57 38.67 22.97
CA ARG A 36 -11.63 38.71 24.12
C ARG A 36 -11.45 37.36 24.80
N GLU A 37 -12.48 36.51 24.81
CA GLU A 37 -12.41 35.15 25.37
C GLU A 37 -11.54 34.23 24.49
N ARG A 38 -11.57 34.43 23.15
CA ARG A 38 -10.67 33.74 22.21
C ARG A 38 -9.22 34.23 22.29
N GLU A 39 -8.99 35.53 22.44
CA GLU A 39 -7.64 36.10 22.53
C GLU A 39 -6.92 35.64 23.83
N ASN A 40 -7.63 35.50 24.95
CA ASN A 40 -7.04 35.01 26.20
C ASN A 40 -6.82 33.49 26.27
N THR A 41 -7.52 32.70 25.44
CA THR A 41 -7.30 31.24 25.37
C THR A 41 -6.12 30.91 24.45
N THR A 42 -5.82 31.79 23.49
CA THR A 42 -4.74 31.60 22.50
C THR A 42 -3.35 31.95 23.09
N ALA A 43 -3.29 32.75 24.15
CA ALA A 43 -2.04 33.22 24.76
C ALA A 43 -1.38 32.23 25.78
N LEU A 44 -1.93 31.02 25.96
CA LEU A 44 -1.43 30.04 26.94
C LEU A 44 -0.70 28.83 26.33
N PHE A 45 -0.55 28.75 25.00
CA PHE A 45 0.00 27.56 24.35
C PHE A 45 0.94 27.81 23.17
N GLU A 46 1.61 28.96 23.09
CA GLU A 46 2.70 29.16 22.13
C GLU A 46 3.88 29.84 22.82
N GLU A 47 4.89 29.05 23.18
CA GLU A 47 6.29 29.21 22.79
C GLU A 47 7.17 28.21 23.55
N GLU A 48 7.65 27.18 22.84
CA GLU A 48 9.09 26.88 22.80
C GLU A 48 9.37 25.94 21.60
N GLU A 49 9.84 26.53 20.50
CA GLU A 49 10.48 25.81 19.38
C GLU A 49 11.93 25.48 19.73
N HIS A 50 12.32 24.20 19.65
CA HIS A 50 13.61 23.83 19.06
C HIS A 50 13.58 22.44 18.40
N THR A 51 14.19 22.38 17.22
CA THR A 51 14.20 21.34 16.18
C THR A 51 15.25 20.24 16.46
N PRO A 52 15.47 19.25 15.56
CA PRO A 52 14.70 18.03 15.38
C PRO A 52 15.55 16.76 15.65
N SER A 53 15.04 15.80 16.42
CA SER A 53 15.52 14.42 16.37
C SER A 53 14.48 13.57 15.65
N ILE A 54 14.87 13.00 14.51
CA ILE A 54 14.10 11.96 13.83
C ILE A 54 14.28 10.69 14.65
N ASP A 55 13.51 10.57 15.73
CA ASP A 55 13.12 9.29 16.28
C ASP A 55 11.74 8.98 15.70
N ILE A 56 11.70 8.08 14.73
CA ILE A 56 10.44 7.49 14.27
C ILE A 56 10.00 6.58 15.40
N ASP A 57 9.26 7.14 16.34
CA ASP A 57 8.48 6.40 17.30
C ASP A 57 7.49 5.53 16.52
N ILE A 58 7.76 4.23 16.55
CA ILE A 58 6.87 3.16 16.10
C ILE A 58 5.75 3.08 17.14
N GLU A 59 4.90 4.12 17.22
CA GLU A 59 3.68 4.08 18.00
C GLU A 59 2.65 3.20 17.27
N ARG A 60 2.55 1.94 17.74
CA ARG A 60 1.35 1.07 17.73
C ARG A 60 0.29 1.40 16.67
N PHE A 61 0.54 1.00 15.42
CA PHE A 61 -0.45 1.04 14.35
C PHE A 61 -1.64 0.12 14.66
N HIS A 62 -2.79 0.71 15.01
CA HIS A 62 -4.04 0.00 15.20
C HIS A 62 -4.63 -0.46 13.86
N PRO A 63 -5.19 -1.70 13.74
CA PRO A 63 -5.74 -2.24 12.51
C PRO A 63 -6.80 -1.37 11.81
N SER A 64 -7.54 -0.56 12.58
CA SER A 64 -8.56 0.37 12.06
C SER A 64 -7.97 1.50 11.21
N ASN A 65 -6.80 2.03 11.57
CA ASN A 65 -6.17 3.15 10.87
C ASN A 65 -5.61 2.72 9.51
N ILE A 66 -5.27 1.43 9.39
CA ILE A 66 -4.73 0.81 8.20
C ILE A 66 -5.82 0.56 7.14
N ALA A 67 -6.97 0.02 7.56
CA ALA A 67 -8.11 -0.18 6.67
C ALA A 67 -8.61 1.16 6.08
N GLU A 68 -8.64 2.21 6.90
CA GLU A 68 -8.95 3.57 6.46
C GLU A 68 -7.95 4.08 5.42
N SER A 69 -6.64 3.93 5.67
CA SER A 69 -5.60 4.38 4.72
C SER A 69 -5.74 3.74 3.34
N ASN A 70 -5.95 2.42 3.27
CA ASN A 70 -6.08 1.70 2.00
C ASN A 70 -7.37 2.08 1.25
N PHE A 71 -8.46 2.24 2.00
CA PHE A 71 -9.73 2.66 1.44
C PHE A 71 -9.61 4.05 0.79
N PHE A 72 -8.97 5.01 1.46
CA PHE A 72 -8.85 6.36 0.93
C PHE A 72 -7.74 6.51 -0.13
N SER A 73 -6.80 5.57 -0.23
CA SER A 73 -5.76 5.57 -1.27
C SER A 73 -6.21 5.01 -2.62
N GLY A 74 -7.48 4.63 -2.79
CA GLY A 74 -7.98 4.12 -4.07
C GLY A 74 -7.86 2.60 -4.24
N LEU A 75 -7.38 1.87 -3.22
CA LEU A 75 -7.17 0.42 -3.29
C LEU A 75 -8.46 -0.40 -3.05
N GLY A 76 -9.53 0.23 -2.58
CA GLY A 76 -10.75 -0.48 -2.19
C GLY A 76 -10.66 -1.06 -0.79
N GLY A 77 -11.64 -1.88 -0.44
CA GLY A 77 -11.81 -2.42 0.90
C GLY A 77 -13.06 -1.89 1.57
N GLU A 78 -13.10 -1.95 2.91
CA GLU A 78 -14.26 -1.56 3.72
C GLU A 78 -13.82 -0.73 4.92
N ILE A 79 -14.60 0.32 5.23
CA ILE A 79 -14.45 1.12 6.44
C ILE A 79 -15.79 1.22 7.17
N ASN A 80 -15.75 1.38 8.50
CA ASN A 80 -16.95 1.63 9.30
C ASN A 80 -16.95 3.08 9.82
N VAL A 81 -17.94 3.86 9.42
CA VAL A 81 -17.98 5.30 9.73
C VAL A 81 -19.23 5.66 10.50
N ALA A 82 -19.09 6.65 11.40
CA ALA A 82 -20.21 7.17 12.15
C ALA A 82 -21.07 8.11 11.28
N ILE A 83 -22.40 7.93 11.35
CA ILE A 83 -23.38 8.84 10.77
C ILE A 83 -23.62 9.97 11.78
N LYS A 84 -23.40 11.22 11.36
CA LYS A 84 -23.53 12.41 12.21
C LYS A 84 -24.75 13.25 11.82
N GLY A 85 -25.21 14.06 12.77
CA GLY A 85 -26.23 15.07 12.49
C GLY A 85 -27.69 14.60 12.51
N LEU A 86 -27.98 13.34 12.86
CA LEU A 86 -29.36 12.84 12.95
C LEU A 86 -30.24 13.66 13.91
N ALA A 87 -29.67 14.23 14.96
CA ALA A 87 -30.39 15.08 15.92
C ALA A 87 -30.96 16.37 15.30
N TYR A 88 -30.44 16.78 14.13
CA TYR A 88 -30.90 17.96 13.39
C TYR A 88 -31.82 17.59 12.22
N ARG A 89 -32.32 16.35 12.17
CA ARG A 89 -33.28 15.88 11.16
C ARG A 89 -34.71 16.08 11.62
N SER A 90 -35.64 16.00 10.67
CA SER A 90 -37.07 16.08 10.94
C SER A 90 -37.54 14.92 11.83
N HIS A 91 -38.71 15.07 12.44
CA HIS A 91 -39.27 14.00 13.28
C HIS A 91 -39.49 12.71 12.49
N GLU A 92 -39.92 12.83 11.23
CA GLU A 92 -40.13 11.71 10.31
C GLU A 92 -38.81 10.99 9.98
N GLU A 93 -37.77 11.72 9.59
CA GLU A 93 -36.45 11.14 9.30
C GLU A 93 -35.84 10.44 10.52
N ILE A 94 -36.05 10.98 11.73
CA ILE A 94 -35.61 10.33 12.97
C ILE A 94 -36.38 9.02 13.21
N LEU A 95 -37.70 9.00 12.94
CA LEU A 95 -38.50 7.77 13.06
C LEU A 95 -38.05 6.71 12.05
N ILE A 96 -37.78 7.12 10.81
CA ILE A 96 -37.28 6.24 9.74
C ILE A 96 -35.91 5.67 10.13
N ALA A 97 -34.99 6.52 10.58
CA ALA A 97 -33.67 6.08 11.03
C ALA A 97 -33.77 5.02 12.15
N LYS A 98 -34.75 5.12 13.04
CA LYS A 98 -34.98 4.13 14.11
C LYS A 98 -35.51 2.79 13.62
N THR A 99 -36.19 2.75 12.48
CA THR A 99 -36.76 1.51 11.93
C THR A 99 -35.78 0.75 11.04
N LEU A 100 -34.68 1.38 10.63
CA LEU A 100 -33.66 0.74 9.82
C LEU A 100 -33.07 -0.50 10.51
N LYS A 101 -32.86 -1.54 9.71
CA LYS A 101 -32.26 -2.80 10.17
C LYS A 101 -30.77 -2.81 9.86
N ILE A 102 -29.99 -3.47 10.71
CA ILE A 102 -28.58 -3.75 10.42
C ILE A 102 -28.49 -4.55 9.12
N GLY A 103 -27.57 -4.18 8.24
CA GLY A 103 -27.39 -4.71 6.89
C GLY A 103 -28.26 -4.03 5.83
N GLU A 104 -29.16 -3.11 6.20
CA GLU A 104 -30.00 -2.40 5.24
C GLU A 104 -29.15 -1.41 4.40
N PRO A 105 -29.38 -1.34 3.08
CA PRO A 105 -28.56 -0.53 2.20
C PRO A 105 -28.88 0.97 2.34
N LEU A 106 -27.84 1.79 2.18
CA LEU A 106 -27.89 3.25 2.27
C LEU A 106 -27.31 3.87 0.99
N LYS A 107 -27.58 5.15 0.77
CA LYS A 107 -27.05 5.96 -0.33
C LYS A 107 -26.21 7.12 0.19
N LEU A 108 -25.18 7.47 -0.56
CA LEU A 108 -24.37 8.65 -0.34
C LEU A 108 -24.67 9.69 -1.42
N GLU A 109 -24.82 10.95 -1.03
CA GLU A 109 -25.03 12.06 -1.97
C GLU A 109 -24.18 13.26 -1.56
N LYS A 110 -23.32 13.73 -2.48
CA LYS A 110 -22.49 14.92 -2.24
C LYS A 110 -23.36 16.19 -2.16
N GLU A 111 -22.99 17.09 -1.26
CA GLU A 111 -23.59 18.42 -1.09
C GLU A 111 -22.50 19.50 -1.21
N PRO A 112 -21.96 19.75 -2.43
CA PRO A 112 -20.82 20.64 -2.62
C PRO A 112 -21.10 22.12 -2.31
N LEU A 113 -22.39 22.49 -2.22
CA LEU A 113 -22.85 23.83 -1.87
C LEU A 113 -23.20 23.97 -0.37
N ASN A 114 -22.81 22.99 0.45
CA ASN A 114 -23.03 23.06 1.88
C ASN A 114 -22.22 24.24 2.47
N PRO A 115 -22.86 25.12 3.28
CA PRO A 115 -22.23 26.35 3.77
C PRO A 115 -21.15 26.11 4.85
N VAL A 116 -21.05 24.89 5.39
CA VAL A 116 -20.14 24.54 6.50
C VAL A 116 -18.97 23.68 6.01
N ASP A 117 -19.25 22.66 5.18
CA ASP A 117 -18.26 21.71 4.70
C ASP A 117 -18.43 21.51 3.17
N PRO A 118 -17.52 22.03 2.32
CA PRO A 118 -17.63 21.89 0.87
C PRO A 118 -17.52 20.43 0.39
N TYR A 119 -17.07 19.52 1.26
CA TYR A 119 -17.00 18.08 1.00
C TYR A 119 -18.12 17.31 1.69
N ALA A 120 -19.17 17.99 2.18
CA ALA A 120 -20.28 17.34 2.88
C ALA A 120 -20.91 16.23 2.03
N ILE A 121 -21.10 15.06 2.63
CA ILE A 121 -21.76 13.91 2.03
C ILE A 121 -22.95 13.53 2.89
N LYS A 122 -24.16 13.62 2.33
CA LYS A 122 -25.40 13.19 2.96
C LYS A 122 -25.43 11.66 2.99
N VAL A 123 -26.00 11.12 4.07
CA VAL A 123 -26.37 9.71 4.17
C VAL A 123 -27.89 9.61 4.05
N LEU A 124 -28.36 8.84 3.08
CA LEU A 124 -29.75 8.70 2.70
C LEU A 124 -30.18 7.24 2.79
N THR A 125 -31.46 6.99 3.07
CA THR A 125 -32.07 5.68 2.81
C THR A 125 -32.25 5.45 1.30
N ILE A 126 -32.55 4.23 0.87
CA ILE A 126 -32.85 3.96 -0.55
C ILE A 126 -34.03 4.80 -1.06
N ASP A 127 -35.00 5.07 -0.19
CA ASP A 127 -36.19 5.89 -0.45
C ASP A 127 -35.91 7.40 -0.41
N GLY A 128 -34.67 7.83 -0.12
CA GLY A 128 -34.23 9.22 -0.22
C GLY A 128 -34.37 10.05 1.07
N PHE A 129 -34.67 9.43 2.22
CA PHE A 129 -34.73 10.15 3.50
C PHE A 129 -33.34 10.38 4.07
N GLN A 130 -33.04 11.61 4.49
CA GLN A 130 -31.73 11.95 5.02
C GLN A 130 -31.61 11.59 6.50
N ILE A 131 -30.74 10.63 6.80
CA ILE A 131 -30.48 10.17 8.16
C ILE A 131 -29.21 10.79 8.76
N GLY A 132 -28.46 11.57 7.97
CA GLY A 132 -27.37 12.37 8.48
C GLY A 132 -26.34 12.76 7.43
N TYR A 133 -25.10 12.88 7.89
CA TYR A 133 -23.90 13.16 7.11
C TYR A 133 -22.76 12.23 7.51
N ILE A 134 -21.84 12.02 6.59
CA ILE A 134 -20.53 11.45 6.90
C ILE A 134 -19.78 12.37 7.87
N ALA A 135 -19.04 11.80 8.81
CA ALA A 135 -18.23 12.56 9.74
C ALA A 135 -17.16 13.38 8.99
N HIS A 136 -17.00 14.66 9.36
CA HIS A 136 -16.12 15.62 8.69
C HIS A 136 -14.71 15.09 8.39
N LYS A 137 -14.11 14.31 9.32
CA LYS A 137 -12.78 13.72 9.15
C LYS A 137 -12.62 12.78 7.94
N TYR A 138 -13.73 12.30 7.37
CA TYR A 138 -13.72 11.44 6.18
C TYR A 138 -14.33 12.11 4.95
N SER A 139 -14.97 13.27 5.10
CA SER A 139 -15.75 13.93 4.05
C SER A 139 -14.92 14.20 2.79
N GLN A 140 -13.72 14.77 2.97
CA GLN A 140 -12.84 15.15 1.86
C GLN A 140 -12.32 13.92 1.08
N ASP A 141 -11.81 12.92 1.79
CA ASP A 141 -11.23 11.74 1.16
C ASP A 141 -12.32 10.91 0.49
N LEU A 142 -13.47 10.71 1.16
CA LEU A 142 -14.60 9.99 0.59
C LEU A 142 -15.23 10.73 -0.60
N SER A 143 -15.27 12.07 -0.56
CA SER A 143 -15.69 12.87 -1.72
C SER A 143 -14.79 12.58 -2.92
N SER A 144 -13.48 12.48 -2.69
CA SER A 144 -12.49 12.18 -3.73
C SER A 144 -12.66 10.77 -4.30
N ILE A 145 -13.04 9.79 -3.47
CA ILE A 145 -13.39 8.43 -3.92
C ILE A 145 -14.65 8.43 -4.77
N ILE A 146 -15.69 9.18 -4.39
CA ILE A 146 -16.91 9.34 -5.18
C ILE A 146 -16.60 10.00 -6.53
N ASP A 147 -15.76 11.04 -6.54
CA ASP A 147 -15.36 11.75 -7.77
C ASP A 147 -14.55 10.89 -8.74
N GLN A 148 -13.84 9.87 -8.24
CA GLN A 148 -13.16 8.86 -9.05
C GLN A 148 -14.13 7.86 -9.70
N GLY A 149 -15.41 7.88 -9.34
CA GLY A 149 -16.45 7.06 -9.97
C GLY A 149 -16.51 5.61 -9.47
N PHE A 150 -15.94 5.31 -8.30
CA PHE A 150 -16.05 3.99 -7.70
C PHE A 150 -17.51 3.68 -7.31
N ALA A 151 -17.95 2.44 -7.59
CA ALA A 151 -19.24 1.94 -7.16
C ALA A 151 -19.19 1.57 -5.68
N LEU A 152 -19.62 2.51 -4.82
CA LEU A 152 -19.66 2.30 -3.38
C LEU A 152 -20.88 1.48 -2.96
N GLU A 153 -20.65 0.45 -2.15
CA GLU A 153 -21.67 -0.26 -1.40
C GLU A 153 -21.72 0.28 0.03
N CYS A 154 -22.92 0.48 0.55
CA CYS A 154 -23.17 1.18 1.81
C CYS A 154 -24.24 0.44 2.60
N THR A 155 -23.93 -0.02 3.80
CA THR A 155 -24.91 -0.74 4.64
C THR A 155 -24.88 -0.27 6.09
N LEU A 156 -26.04 -0.25 6.75
CA LEU A 156 -26.11 0.10 8.16
C LEU A 156 -25.41 -0.99 9.00
N SER A 157 -24.37 -0.63 9.77
CA SER A 157 -23.57 -1.60 10.53
C SER A 157 -24.04 -1.71 11.99
N SER A 158 -24.47 -0.60 12.59
CA SER A 158 -25.00 -0.59 13.95
C SER A 158 -25.92 0.59 14.21
N SER A 159 -26.83 0.44 15.17
CA SER A 159 -27.79 1.46 15.57
C SER A 159 -28.12 1.30 17.06
N SER A 160 -28.02 2.39 17.83
CA SER A 160 -28.40 2.38 19.25
C SER A 160 -29.92 2.49 19.42
N GLY A 161 -30.51 1.88 20.45
CA GLY A 161 -31.97 1.94 20.71
C GLY A 161 -32.52 3.26 21.30
N GLY A 162 -31.74 4.35 21.30
CA GLY A 162 -32.12 5.62 21.93
C GLY A 162 -33.26 6.37 21.21
N LYS A 163 -33.70 7.50 21.82
CA LYS A 163 -34.68 8.40 21.19
C LYS A 163 -34.17 8.99 19.87
N ILE A 164 -32.88 9.29 19.82
CA ILE A 164 -32.13 9.63 18.61
C ILE A 164 -31.02 8.57 18.52
N PRO A 165 -31.07 7.65 17.55
CA PRO A 165 -30.10 6.57 17.47
C PRO A 165 -28.72 7.09 17.03
N TYR A 166 -27.67 6.63 17.70
CA TYR A 166 -26.31 6.70 17.17
C TYR A 166 -26.11 5.55 16.19
N GLN A 167 -25.69 5.87 14.97
CA GLN A 167 -25.62 4.93 13.87
C GLN A 167 -24.24 4.93 13.20
N TYR A 168 -23.87 3.77 12.71
CA TYR A 168 -22.67 3.56 11.92
C TYR A 168 -23.02 2.81 10.64
N MET A 169 -22.20 2.98 9.61
CA MET A 169 -22.35 2.29 8.33
C MET A 169 -21.02 1.74 7.84
N TYR A 170 -21.08 0.57 7.21
CA TYR A 170 -20.00 0.11 6.37
C TYR A 170 -20.08 0.79 5.00
N ILE A 171 -18.93 1.24 4.51
CA ILE A 171 -18.74 1.69 3.14
C ILE A 171 -17.66 0.81 2.55
N SER A 172 -17.96 0.17 1.43
CA SER A 172 -17.01 -0.67 0.72
C SER A 172 -17.00 -0.39 -0.77
N TYR A 173 -15.88 -0.67 -1.43
CA TYR A 173 -15.82 -0.75 -2.87
C TYR A 173 -14.67 -1.65 -3.32
N ALA A 174 -14.80 -2.20 -4.51
CA ALA A 174 -13.73 -2.91 -5.18
C ALA A 174 -13.01 -1.95 -6.13
N SER A 175 -11.68 -1.93 -6.06
CA SER A 175 -10.85 -1.27 -7.06
C SER A 175 -10.39 -2.30 -8.08
N ASP A 176 -10.35 -1.95 -9.38
CA ASP A 176 -9.73 -2.83 -10.38
C ASP A 176 -8.19 -2.88 -10.20
N VAL A 177 -7.61 -1.93 -9.47
CA VAL A 177 -6.18 -1.91 -9.11
C VAL A 177 -5.80 -3.13 -8.28
N THR A 178 -6.63 -3.56 -7.32
CA THR A 178 -6.32 -4.74 -6.50
C THR A 178 -6.43 -6.04 -7.27
N LYS A 179 -7.39 -6.15 -8.20
CA LYS A 179 -7.47 -7.30 -9.11
C LYS A 179 -6.26 -7.38 -10.04
N ASP A 180 -5.81 -6.24 -10.57
CA ASP A 180 -4.61 -6.16 -11.42
C ASP A 180 -3.34 -6.54 -10.62
N LEU A 181 -3.22 -6.07 -9.38
CA LEU A 181 -2.12 -6.43 -8.47
C LEU A 181 -2.14 -7.92 -8.10
N GLU A 182 -3.31 -8.49 -7.77
CA GLU A 182 -3.49 -9.92 -7.52
C GLU A 182 -3.09 -10.75 -8.74
N ALA A 183 -3.54 -10.34 -9.94
CA ALA A 183 -3.20 -11.01 -11.19
C ALA A 183 -1.69 -10.94 -11.50
N LEU A 184 -1.06 -9.79 -11.29
CA LEU A 184 0.39 -9.61 -11.45
C LEU A 184 1.19 -10.43 -10.44
N LEU A 185 0.74 -10.52 -9.19
CA LEU A 185 1.36 -11.34 -8.16
C LEU A 185 1.22 -12.83 -8.47
N ILE A 186 0.04 -13.28 -8.89
CA ILE A 186 -0.17 -14.65 -9.35
C ILE A 186 0.73 -14.95 -10.55
N GLU A 187 0.82 -14.04 -11.52
CA GLU A 187 1.69 -14.18 -12.69
C GLU A 187 3.17 -14.27 -12.27
N SER A 188 3.62 -13.43 -11.32
CA SER A 188 5.01 -13.43 -10.85
C SER A 188 5.34 -14.70 -10.05
N LEU A 189 4.48 -15.12 -9.12
CA LEU A 189 4.63 -16.37 -8.36
C LEU A 189 4.62 -17.59 -9.29
N THR A 190 3.82 -17.56 -10.36
CA THR A 190 3.76 -18.62 -11.37
C THR A 190 5.01 -18.65 -12.26
N LYS A 191 5.48 -17.48 -12.73
CA LYS A 191 6.70 -17.34 -13.56
C LYS A 191 7.97 -17.78 -12.83
N VAL A 192 8.05 -17.55 -11.51
CA VAL A 192 9.19 -17.94 -10.68
C VAL A 192 9.26 -19.46 -10.43
N GLY A 193 8.26 -20.22 -10.89
CA GLY A 193 8.27 -21.67 -10.93
C GLY A 193 7.67 -22.31 -9.67
N LEU A 194 6.53 -22.95 -9.88
CA LEU A 194 5.69 -23.65 -8.90
C LEU A 194 6.32 -24.92 -8.26
N GLU A 195 7.49 -25.36 -8.73
CA GLU A 195 8.06 -26.67 -8.34
C GLU A 195 9.26 -26.57 -7.39
N LYS A 196 9.87 -25.39 -7.19
CA LYS A 196 11.17 -25.32 -6.47
C LYS A 196 11.23 -24.38 -5.29
N LYS A 197 10.33 -23.40 -5.22
CA LYS A 197 10.40 -22.32 -4.23
C LYS A 197 9.23 -22.27 -3.26
N SER A 198 8.28 -23.21 -3.30
CA SER A 198 7.25 -23.28 -2.25
C SER A 198 7.92 -23.44 -0.89
N LYS A 199 8.80 -24.44 -0.69
CA LYS A 199 9.57 -24.59 0.57
C LYS A 199 10.32 -23.33 1.02
N ASP A 200 10.93 -22.59 0.08
CA ASP A 200 11.63 -21.35 0.41
C ASP A 200 10.63 -20.26 0.82
N ARG A 201 9.56 -20.04 0.04
CA ARG A 201 8.48 -19.07 0.36
C ARG A 201 7.88 -19.33 1.74
N TRP A 202 7.72 -20.60 2.10
CA TRP A 202 7.26 -21.04 3.43
C TRP A 202 8.22 -20.72 4.55
N HIS A 203 9.48 -21.11 4.40
CA HIS A 203 10.51 -20.86 5.39
C HIS A 203 10.66 -19.36 5.65
N TYR A 204 10.51 -18.55 4.60
CA TYR A 204 10.52 -17.09 4.69
C TYR A 204 9.24 -16.48 5.28
N ALA A 205 8.08 -17.12 5.15
CA ALA A 205 6.80 -16.58 5.63
C ALA A 205 6.46 -16.94 7.08
N MET A 206 6.91 -18.11 7.58
CA MET A 206 6.41 -18.65 8.85
C MET A 206 7.48 -18.92 9.92
N ASN A 207 8.78 -18.78 9.62
CA ASN A 207 9.87 -19.29 10.49
C ASN A 207 9.76 -20.79 10.84
N ASP A 208 8.78 -21.50 10.27
CA ASP A 208 8.56 -22.93 10.43
C ASP A 208 9.12 -23.69 9.23
N LEU A 209 9.50 -24.95 9.44
CA LEU A 209 9.87 -25.83 8.34
C LEU A 209 8.63 -26.18 7.52
N PRO A 210 8.66 -26.00 6.19
CA PRO A 210 7.60 -26.52 5.33
C PRO A 210 7.47 -28.04 5.54
N PRO A 211 6.27 -28.62 5.36
CA PRO A 211 6.16 -30.08 5.29
C PRO A 211 7.15 -30.59 4.25
N ALA A 212 7.93 -31.60 4.65
CA ALA A 212 9.11 -32.05 3.91
C ALA A 212 8.80 -32.54 2.48
N THR A 213 7.53 -32.69 2.13
CA THR A 213 7.03 -33.54 1.06
C THR A 213 6.36 -32.78 -0.10
N CYS A 214 6.40 -31.45 -0.19
CA CYS A 214 5.79 -30.74 -1.34
C CYS A 214 6.45 -31.14 -2.68
N VAL A 215 5.71 -31.86 -3.53
CA VAL A 215 6.16 -32.33 -4.86
C VAL A 215 5.74 -31.39 -5.97
N LYS A 216 4.48 -30.92 -5.94
CA LYS A 216 3.93 -30.12 -7.04
C LYS A 216 2.86 -29.16 -6.56
N THR A 217 2.99 -27.88 -6.87
CA THR A 217 1.90 -26.92 -6.66
C THR A 217 0.84 -27.04 -7.76
N ILE A 218 -0.42 -27.17 -7.35
CA ILE A 218 -1.61 -27.29 -8.20
C ILE A 218 -2.15 -25.90 -8.54
N SER A 219 -2.25 -25.03 -7.53
CA SER A 219 -2.85 -23.70 -7.68
C SER A 219 -2.24 -22.72 -6.69
N ILE A 220 -2.24 -21.45 -7.09
CA ILE A 220 -1.97 -20.31 -6.22
C ILE A 220 -3.12 -19.34 -6.43
N GLN A 221 -3.73 -18.92 -5.33
CA GLN A 221 -4.64 -17.79 -5.28
C GLN A 221 -4.03 -16.74 -4.38
N ALA A 222 -4.15 -15.48 -4.79
CA ALA A 222 -3.80 -14.34 -3.97
C ALA A 222 -5.07 -13.53 -3.76
N SER A 223 -5.30 -13.09 -2.53
CA SER A 223 -6.24 -12.02 -2.24
C SER A 223 -5.49 -10.89 -1.54
N TYR A 224 -5.69 -9.67 -1.99
CA TYR A 224 -5.14 -8.51 -1.31
C TYR A 224 -5.70 -8.44 0.11
N PHE A 225 -4.82 -8.29 1.09
CA PHE A 225 -5.15 -8.08 2.49
C PHE A 225 -4.97 -6.59 2.83
N VAL A 226 -4.23 -6.22 3.87
CA VAL A 226 -3.97 -4.82 4.24
C VAL A 226 -2.46 -4.55 4.32
N ASN A 227 -2.01 -3.30 4.10
CA ASN A 227 -0.59 -2.89 4.10
C ASN A 227 0.32 -3.67 3.11
N ASP A 228 -0.09 -3.81 1.86
CA ASP A 228 0.70 -4.52 0.82
C ASP A 228 0.96 -6.00 1.18
N ILE A 229 0.13 -6.54 2.07
CA ILE A 229 0.07 -7.95 2.40
C ILE A 229 -0.98 -8.57 1.50
N PHE A 230 -0.62 -9.67 0.87
CA PHE A 230 -1.55 -10.58 0.21
C PHE A 230 -1.74 -11.80 1.10
N LEU A 231 -2.97 -12.29 1.20
CA LEU A 231 -3.22 -13.63 1.69
C LEU A 231 -3.05 -14.59 0.51
N ILE A 232 -2.08 -15.48 0.61
CA ILE A 232 -1.82 -16.49 -0.40
C ILE A 232 -2.43 -17.80 0.06
N ASN A 233 -3.25 -18.39 -0.81
CA ASN A 233 -3.71 -19.75 -0.70
C ASN A 233 -2.99 -20.57 -1.78
N GLU A 234 -2.10 -21.45 -1.35
CA GLU A 234 -1.36 -22.32 -2.26
C GLU A 234 -1.80 -23.77 -1.99
N THR A 235 -2.17 -24.49 -3.05
CA THR A 235 -2.53 -25.90 -2.96
C THR A 235 -1.47 -26.72 -3.67
N PHE A 236 -0.97 -27.76 -3.02
CA PHE A 236 0.08 -28.62 -3.56
C PHE A 236 -0.18 -30.10 -3.26
N ILE A 237 0.48 -30.96 -4.03
CA ILE A 237 0.50 -32.42 -3.86
C ILE A 237 1.82 -32.81 -3.20
N ASP A 238 1.75 -33.72 -2.24
CA ASP A 238 2.92 -34.28 -1.58
C ASP A 238 3.52 -35.53 -2.26
N GLU A 239 4.58 -36.11 -1.69
CA GLU A 239 5.23 -37.33 -2.20
C GLU A 239 4.32 -38.56 -2.21
N GLU A 240 3.27 -38.57 -1.39
CA GLU A 240 2.28 -39.64 -1.31
C GLU A 240 1.09 -39.39 -2.26
N GLY A 241 1.10 -38.29 -3.01
CA GLY A 241 0.02 -37.90 -3.92
C GLY A 241 -1.16 -37.22 -3.21
N LYS A 242 -1.00 -36.83 -1.94
CA LYS A 242 -2.05 -36.18 -1.15
C LYS A 242 -2.02 -34.66 -1.35
N GLU A 243 -3.20 -34.07 -1.50
CA GLU A 243 -3.37 -32.62 -1.60
C GLU A 243 -3.33 -31.95 -0.22
N HIS A 244 -2.66 -30.80 -0.18
CA HIS A 244 -2.57 -29.92 0.97
C HIS A 244 -2.79 -28.48 0.52
N THR A 245 -3.59 -27.75 1.30
CA THR A 245 -3.81 -26.32 1.10
C THR A 245 -3.28 -25.56 2.30
N ILE A 246 -2.61 -24.47 2.00
CA ILE A 246 -1.84 -23.70 2.97
C ILE A 246 -2.10 -22.22 2.78
N HIS A 247 -2.03 -21.51 3.89
CA HIS A 247 -2.43 -20.12 3.98
C HIS A 247 -1.29 -19.32 4.59
N TYR A 248 -0.77 -18.33 3.87
CA TYR A 248 0.29 -17.47 4.39
C TYR A 248 0.10 -16.02 3.97
N ARG A 249 0.57 -15.12 4.83
CA ARG A 249 0.61 -13.69 4.55
C ARG A 249 1.89 -13.40 3.78
N TYR A 250 1.75 -12.86 2.59
CA TYR A 250 2.83 -12.43 1.73
C TYR A 250 2.86 -10.90 1.70
N ASN A 251 3.75 -10.28 2.48
CA ASN A 251 3.98 -8.85 2.38
C ASN A 251 4.98 -8.61 1.23
N GLU A 252 4.55 -7.92 0.18
CA GLU A 252 5.44 -7.45 -0.88
C GLU A 252 6.49 -6.53 -0.28
N ASN A 253 7.68 -7.07 -0.03
CA ASN A 253 8.87 -6.24 -0.15
C ASN A 253 10.13 -7.07 -0.33
N ILE A 254 10.13 -8.01 -1.29
CA ILE A 254 11.38 -8.64 -1.75
C ILE A 254 12.38 -7.53 -2.10
N GLY A 255 11.90 -6.48 -2.78
CA GLY A 255 12.58 -5.22 -3.02
C GLY A 255 13.22 -4.63 -1.78
N ARG A 256 12.45 -4.29 -0.73
CA ARG A 256 12.99 -3.69 0.50
C ARG A 256 13.87 -4.65 1.27
N GLN A 257 13.61 -5.96 1.27
CA GLN A 257 14.47 -6.94 1.93
C GLN A 257 15.82 -7.05 1.24
N ASN A 258 15.83 -7.21 -0.09
CA ASN A 258 17.03 -7.16 -0.92
C ASN A 258 17.75 -5.83 -0.73
N PHE A 259 17.01 -4.72 -0.66
CA PHE A 259 17.58 -3.41 -0.44
C PHE A 259 18.29 -3.31 0.92
N SER A 260 17.64 -3.76 2.00
CA SER A 260 18.22 -3.80 3.35
C SER A 260 19.44 -4.73 3.42
N LYS A 261 19.37 -5.92 2.81
CA LYS A 261 20.53 -6.84 2.71
C LYS A 261 21.68 -6.20 1.93
N GLY A 262 21.37 -5.56 0.80
CA GLY A 262 22.32 -4.81 0.00
C GLY A 262 22.98 -3.68 0.80
N GLN A 263 22.22 -2.95 1.62
CA GLN A 263 22.75 -1.88 2.48
C GLN A 263 23.68 -2.42 3.56
N ASN A 264 23.32 -3.55 4.19
CA ASN A 264 24.16 -4.20 5.20
C ASN A 264 25.48 -4.68 4.59
N LEU A 265 25.43 -5.31 3.41
CA LEU A 265 26.60 -5.77 2.68
C LEU A 265 27.46 -4.60 2.16
N GLU A 266 26.83 -3.52 1.69
CA GLU A 266 27.56 -2.31 1.29
C GLU A 266 28.29 -1.70 2.50
N SER A 267 27.63 -1.65 3.66
CA SER A 267 28.20 -1.11 4.90
C SER A 267 29.34 -1.96 5.45
N SER A 268 29.32 -3.27 5.22
CA SER A 268 30.43 -4.17 5.56
C SER A 268 31.54 -4.20 4.50
N GLY A 269 31.37 -3.50 3.38
CA GLY A 269 32.36 -3.42 2.30
C GLY A 269 32.27 -4.55 1.27
N ASP A 270 31.31 -5.47 1.39
CA ASP A 270 31.05 -6.52 0.39
C ASP A 270 30.22 -5.97 -0.77
N PHE A 271 30.87 -5.14 -1.58
CA PHE A 271 30.22 -4.46 -2.70
C PHE A 271 29.72 -5.44 -3.78
N LEU A 272 30.36 -6.59 -3.96
CA LEU A 272 29.96 -7.55 -5.01
C LEU A 272 28.64 -8.23 -4.67
N GLN A 273 28.45 -8.67 -3.43
CA GLN A 273 27.17 -9.23 -3.00
C GLN A 273 26.09 -8.15 -2.89
N ALA A 274 26.44 -6.93 -2.44
CA ALA A 274 25.50 -5.81 -2.42
C ALA A 274 24.95 -5.49 -3.82
N ILE A 275 25.81 -5.49 -4.85
CA ILE A 275 25.40 -5.29 -6.24
C ILE A 275 24.35 -6.32 -6.67
N GLN A 276 24.54 -7.60 -6.33
CA GLN A 276 23.60 -8.66 -6.75
C GLN A 276 22.18 -8.39 -6.25
N TYR A 277 22.03 -8.03 -4.98
CA TYR A 277 20.71 -7.73 -4.41
C TYR A 277 20.05 -6.50 -5.04
N TYR A 278 20.82 -5.45 -5.33
CA TYR A 278 20.26 -4.28 -6.00
C TYR A 278 19.96 -4.54 -7.49
N GLU A 279 20.75 -5.36 -8.19
CA GLU A 279 20.45 -5.74 -9.58
C GLU A 279 19.19 -6.61 -9.67
N GLU A 280 19.00 -7.52 -8.71
CA GLU A 280 17.79 -8.32 -8.60
C GLU A 280 16.55 -7.44 -8.42
N ASN A 281 16.64 -6.37 -7.62
CA ASN A 281 15.57 -5.37 -7.49
C ASN A 281 15.20 -4.69 -8.81
N ILE A 282 16.19 -4.35 -9.63
CA ILE A 282 15.94 -3.80 -10.98
C ILE A 282 15.26 -4.85 -11.87
N GLU A 283 15.67 -6.12 -11.79
CA GLU A 283 15.10 -7.21 -12.58
C GLU A 283 13.63 -7.50 -12.20
N ILE A 284 13.31 -7.50 -10.91
CA ILE A 284 11.94 -7.71 -10.42
C ILE A 284 11.10 -6.44 -10.39
N GLY A 285 11.64 -5.29 -10.82
CA GLY A 285 10.89 -4.04 -10.92
C GLY A 285 10.48 -3.39 -9.60
N GLU A 286 11.21 -3.66 -8.50
CA GLU A 286 10.92 -3.12 -7.17
C GLU A 286 12.06 -2.24 -6.66
N MET A 287 11.76 -1.28 -5.78
CA MET A 287 12.75 -0.34 -5.21
C MET A 287 13.65 0.27 -6.31
N LEU A 288 13.08 0.57 -7.48
CA LEU A 288 13.84 0.87 -8.70
C LEU A 288 14.71 2.10 -8.52
N ARG A 289 14.13 3.18 -8.02
CA ARG A 289 14.86 4.42 -7.71
C ARG A 289 15.96 4.20 -6.68
N GLU A 290 15.64 3.59 -5.55
CA GLU A 290 16.57 3.40 -4.44
C GLU A 290 17.73 2.50 -4.87
N SER A 291 17.43 1.36 -5.48
CA SER A 291 18.42 0.35 -5.88
C SER A 291 19.30 0.86 -7.02
N SER A 292 18.74 1.52 -8.03
CA SER A 292 19.53 2.12 -9.11
C SER A 292 20.42 3.25 -8.60
N HIS A 293 19.94 4.05 -7.64
CA HIS A 293 20.74 5.07 -6.99
C HIS A 293 21.94 4.44 -6.26
N ARG A 294 21.73 3.43 -5.40
CA ARG A 294 22.82 2.75 -4.69
C ARG A 294 23.79 2.07 -5.65
N LEU A 295 23.30 1.35 -6.67
CA LEU A 295 24.15 0.75 -7.70
C LEU A 295 25.04 1.77 -8.38
N SER A 296 24.50 2.93 -8.78
CA SER A 296 25.32 3.97 -9.43
C SER A 296 26.43 4.51 -8.52
N VAL A 297 26.23 4.51 -7.20
CA VAL A 297 27.25 4.90 -6.21
C VAL A 297 28.29 3.80 -6.05
N ILE A 298 27.85 2.55 -5.86
CA ILE A 298 28.75 1.41 -5.71
C ILE A 298 29.59 1.23 -6.98
N TYR A 299 28.99 1.32 -8.16
CA TYR A 299 29.69 1.26 -9.45
C TYR A 299 30.78 2.32 -9.58
N LYS A 300 30.57 3.54 -9.07
CA LYS A 300 31.66 4.52 -8.96
C LYS A 300 32.77 4.05 -8.01
N LYS A 301 32.41 3.52 -6.83
CA LYS A 301 33.38 3.06 -5.82
C LYS A 301 34.24 1.89 -6.33
N VAL A 302 33.65 0.97 -7.09
CA VAL A 302 34.34 -0.21 -7.64
C VAL A 302 34.87 0.01 -9.07
N ASN A 303 34.93 1.26 -9.54
CA ASN A 303 35.42 1.66 -10.87
C ASN A 303 34.70 0.97 -12.06
N ARG A 304 33.41 0.63 -11.92
CA ARG A 304 32.52 0.07 -12.96
C ARG A 304 31.66 1.17 -13.58
N HIS A 305 32.29 2.23 -14.10
CA HIS A 305 31.55 3.40 -14.60
C HIS A 305 30.68 3.08 -15.82
N GLU A 306 31.13 2.14 -16.65
CA GLU A 306 30.49 1.66 -17.87
C GLU A 306 29.13 0.99 -17.63
N ASP A 307 28.92 0.40 -16.45
CA ASP A 307 27.70 -0.33 -16.12
C ASP A 307 26.56 0.58 -15.65
N ILE A 308 26.84 1.85 -15.35
CA ILE A 308 25.87 2.78 -14.75
C ILE A 308 24.76 3.16 -15.73
N ILE A 309 25.12 3.57 -16.95
CA ILE A 309 24.16 3.98 -17.98
C ILE A 309 23.20 2.83 -18.36
N PRO A 310 23.68 1.63 -18.75
CA PRO A 310 22.77 0.54 -19.12
C PRO A 310 21.89 0.07 -17.95
N MET A 311 22.39 0.15 -16.71
CA MET A 311 21.60 -0.15 -15.52
C MET A 311 20.47 0.87 -15.31
N LEU A 312 20.76 2.18 -15.42
CA LEU A 312 19.75 3.23 -15.28
C LEU A 312 18.69 3.17 -16.38
N GLN A 313 19.09 2.90 -17.62
CA GLN A 313 18.16 2.71 -18.74
C GLN A 313 17.20 1.55 -18.48
N ARG A 314 17.73 0.41 -18.00
CA ARG A 314 16.91 -0.76 -17.64
C ARG A 314 15.94 -0.45 -16.49
N ALA A 315 16.38 0.29 -15.48
CA ALA A 315 15.53 0.69 -14.35
C ALA A 315 14.37 1.60 -14.81
N ILE A 316 14.63 2.55 -15.71
CA ILE A 316 13.61 3.44 -16.28
C ILE A 316 12.61 2.65 -17.13
N GLU A 317 13.09 1.73 -17.98
CA GLU A 317 12.22 0.87 -18.80
C GLU A 317 11.26 0.05 -17.93
N GLN A 318 11.76 -0.53 -16.83
CA GLN A 318 10.93 -1.28 -15.88
C GLN A 318 9.91 -0.38 -15.18
N ALA A 319 10.30 0.83 -14.77
CA ALA A 319 9.41 1.79 -14.14
C ALA A 319 8.27 2.23 -15.09
N GLN A 320 8.59 2.48 -16.36
CA GLN A 320 7.60 2.79 -17.38
C GLN A 320 6.63 1.64 -17.61
N LYS A 321 7.15 0.41 -17.73
CA LYS A 321 6.34 -0.81 -17.91
C LYS A 321 5.32 -1.00 -16.79
N ARG A 322 5.70 -0.65 -15.56
CA ARG A 322 4.84 -0.74 -14.37
C ARG A 322 3.98 0.49 -14.12
N LYS A 323 4.04 1.51 -14.99
CA LYS A 323 3.36 2.80 -14.80
C LYS A 323 3.68 3.45 -13.45
N ALA A 324 4.95 3.36 -13.02
CA ALA A 324 5.42 3.96 -11.78
C ALA A 324 5.17 5.49 -11.79
N PRO A 325 5.08 6.13 -10.60
CA PRO A 325 4.87 7.57 -10.51
C PRO A 325 5.87 8.35 -11.37
N THR A 326 5.37 9.36 -12.09
CA THR A 326 6.21 10.18 -13.00
C THR A 326 7.42 10.77 -12.29
N THR A 327 7.27 11.16 -11.03
CA THR A 327 8.35 11.70 -10.18
C THR A 327 9.50 10.72 -9.94
N GLU A 328 9.23 9.41 -9.92
CA GLU A 328 10.25 8.37 -9.79
C GLU A 328 11.06 8.25 -11.08
N ILE A 329 10.35 8.17 -12.21
CA ILE A 329 10.93 8.09 -13.55
C ILE A 329 11.81 9.32 -13.82
N GLU A 330 11.30 10.52 -13.55
CA GLU A 330 12.03 11.78 -13.73
C GLU A 330 13.34 11.82 -12.95
N ARG A 331 13.34 11.37 -11.69
CA ARG A 331 14.56 11.36 -10.85
C ARG A 331 15.63 10.40 -11.41
N MET A 332 15.22 9.23 -11.91
CA MET A 332 16.15 8.30 -12.54
C MET A 332 16.67 8.84 -13.87
N SER A 333 15.81 9.46 -14.69
CA SER A 333 16.19 10.12 -15.95
C SER A 333 17.17 11.27 -15.74
N GLN A 334 16.91 12.15 -14.77
CA GLN A 334 17.85 13.24 -14.42
C GLN A 334 19.24 12.69 -14.05
N ARG A 335 19.28 11.58 -13.31
CA ARG A 335 20.54 10.94 -12.94
C ARG A 335 21.23 10.34 -14.17
N LEU A 336 20.49 9.71 -15.07
CA LEU A 336 21.00 9.21 -16.35
C LEU A 336 21.64 10.36 -17.15
N ASP A 337 20.95 11.49 -17.27
CA ASP A 337 21.45 12.68 -17.98
C ASP A 337 22.75 13.23 -17.37
N GLN A 338 22.89 13.21 -16.04
CA GLN A 338 24.15 13.58 -15.37
C GLN A 338 25.32 12.68 -15.78
N PHE A 339 25.08 11.38 -15.99
CA PHE A 339 26.12 10.45 -16.41
C PHE A 339 26.44 10.56 -17.91
N ILE A 340 25.44 10.87 -18.73
CA ILE A 340 25.62 11.12 -20.16
C ILE A 340 26.40 12.41 -20.40
N SER A 341 26.09 13.48 -19.65
CA SER A 341 26.72 14.81 -19.80
C SER A 341 28.13 14.91 -19.22
N SER A 342 28.52 14.02 -18.30
CA SER A 342 29.87 13.97 -17.72
C SER A 342 30.47 12.55 -17.77
N PRO A 343 30.79 12.03 -18.97
CA PRO A 343 31.35 10.70 -19.11
C PRO A 343 32.78 10.68 -18.57
N ARG A 344 33.01 9.99 -17.44
CA ARG A 344 34.38 9.65 -17.02
C ARG A 344 34.92 8.62 -18.01
N LYS A 345 36.03 8.94 -18.69
CA LYS A 345 36.73 7.98 -19.55
C LYS A 345 37.23 6.82 -18.68
N PRO A 346 36.76 5.57 -18.87
CA PRO A 346 37.36 4.43 -18.20
C PRO A 346 38.82 4.32 -18.62
N SER A 347 39.74 4.07 -17.68
CA SER A 347 41.10 3.69 -18.07
C SER A 347 40.99 2.31 -18.72
N VAL A 348 41.06 2.27 -20.04
CA VAL A 348 40.74 1.12 -20.90
C VAL A 348 41.49 -0.16 -20.50
N ASN A 349 42.64 -0.06 -19.82
CA ASN A 349 43.45 -1.22 -19.41
C ASN A 349 42.99 -1.88 -18.09
N ASN A 350 42.28 -1.18 -17.21
CA ASN A 350 41.82 -1.78 -15.93
C ASN A 350 40.44 -2.44 -16.08
N ALA A 351 39.53 -1.86 -16.86
CA ALA A 351 38.16 -2.36 -16.99
C ALA A 351 38.12 -3.81 -17.52
N ASP A 352 38.83 -4.09 -18.62
CA ASP A 352 38.88 -5.44 -19.18
C ASP A 352 39.59 -6.43 -18.27
N LYS A 353 40.64 -6.00 -17.56
CA LYS A 353 41.33 -6.83 -16.57
C LYS A 353 40.38 -7.26 -15.43
N TYR A 354 39.55 -6.35 -14.93
CA TYR A 354 38.54 -6.67 -13.92
C TYR A 354 37.38 -7.49 -14.48
N ARG A 355 36.89 -7.21 -15.69
CA ARG A 355 35.87 -8.03 -16.35
C ARG A 355 36.34 -9.46 -16.56
N LEU A 356 37.57 -9.66 -17.02
CA LEU A 356 38.17 -10.99 -17.17
C LEU A 356 38.32 -11.71 -15.83
N LYS A 357 38.73 -11.01 -14.76
CA LYS A 357 38.81 -11.60 -13.41
C LYS A 357 37.42 -12.07 -12.94
N ARG A 358 36.39 -11.23 -13.07
CA ARG A 358 35.00 -11.55 -12.70
C ARG A 358 34.46 -12.73 -13.52
N LEU A 359 34.67 -12.74 -14.83
CA LEU A 359 34.20 -13.82 -15.70
C LEU A 359 34.83 -15.16 -15.31
N ARG A 360 36.12 -15.17 -14.93
CA ARG A 360 36.78 -16.38 -14.40
C ARG A 360 36.14 -16.89 -13.10
N GLU A 361 35.85 -16.00 -12.16
CA GLU A 361 35.20 -16.34 -10.89
C GLU A 361 33.76 -16.84 -11.12
N ASN A 362 32.99 -16.16 -11.97
CA ASN A 362 31.62 -16.56 -12.34
C ASN A 362 31.59 -17.92 -13.05
N ILE A 363 32.52 -18.15 -13.99
CA ILE A 363 32.67 -19.46 -14.65
C ILE A 363 32.98 -20.53 -13.60
N SER A 364 33.96 -20.32 -12.73
CA SER A 364 34.34 -21.30 -11.69
C SER A 364 33.17 -21.64 -10.76
N ASN A 365 32.45 -20.64 -10.28
CA ASN A 365 31.30 -20.84 -9.39
C ASN A 365 30.14 -21.53 -10.11
N THR A 366 29.90 -21.18 -11.38
CA THR A 366 28.83 -21.79 -12.18
C THR A 366 29.19 -23.23 -12.57
N GLU A 367 30.46 -23.57 -12.81
CA GLU A 367 30.92 -24.95 -13.04
C GLU A 367 30.74 -25.81 -11.80
N LYS A 368 31.03 -25.28 -10.60
CA LYS A 368 30.74 -25.98 -9.33
C LYS A 368 29.24 -26.22 -9.16
N ALA A 369 28.42 -25.21 -9.43
CA ALA A 369 26.97 -25.32 -9.34
C ALA A 369 26.40 -26.30 -10.39
N TYR A 370 26.96 -26.31 -11.60
CA TYR A 370 26.60 -27.24 -12.68
C TYR A 370 26.91 -28.69 -12.30
N LYS A 371 28.13 -28.98 -11.83
CA LYS A 371 28.53 -30.32 -11.38
C LYS A 371 27.66 -30.81 -10.23
N LYS A 372 27.50 -29.98 -9.20
CA LYS A 372 26.60 -30.30 -8.09
C LYS A 372 25.17 -30.57 -8.55
N ALA A 373 24.67 -29.83 -9.54
CA ALA A 373 23.35 -30.07 -10.10
C ALA A 373 23.25 -31.40 -10.87
N LEU A 374 24.31 -31.85 -11.54
CA LEU A 374 24.35 -33.17 -12.17
C LEU A 374 24.41 -34.29 -11.13
N ASP A 375 25.28 -34.15 -10.13
CA ASP A 375 25.45 -35.12 -9.04
C ASP A 375 24.16 -35.28 -8.24
N ASP A 376 23.43 -34.19 -8.02
CA ASP A 376 22.14 -34.16 -7.35
C ASP A 376 20.97 -34.64 -8.25
N GLY A 377 21.22 -35.04 -9.51
CA GLY A 377 20.18 -35.48 -10.45
C GLY A 377 19.19 -34.37 -10.84
N LYS A 378 19.64 -33.11 -10.93
CA LYS A 378 18.83 -31.90 -11.22
C LYS A 378 19.09 -31.38 -12.65
N PRO A 379 18.59 -32.05 -13.71
CA PRO A 379 18.95 -31.77 -15.10
C PRO A 379 18.56 -30.36 -15.56
N LEU A 380 17.46 -29.79 -15.05
CA LEU A 380 17.06 -28.42 -15.41
C LEU A 380 17.98 -27.35 -14.81
N ILE A 381 18.47 -27.54 -13.58
CA ILE A 381 19.47 -26.63 -12.99
C ILE A 381 20.77 -26.75 -13.75
N ALA A 382 21.18 -27.99 -14.07
CA ALA A 382 22.35 -28.23 -14.89
C ALA A 382 22.23 -27.49 -16.23
N LYS A 383 21.10 -27.62 -16.95
CA LYS A 383 20.84 -26.89 -18.20
C LYS A 383 20.89 -25.36 -18.04
N ASN A 384 20.34 -24.81 -16.95
CA ASN A 384 20.40 -23.36 -16.70
C ASN A 384 21.81 -22.88 -16.31
N ALA A 385 22.59 -23.68 -15.59
CA ALA A 385 23.99 -23.40 -15.31
C ALA A 385 24.86 -23.52 -16.57
N GLU A 386 24.56 -24.47 -17.44
CA GLU A 386 25.18 -24.63 -18.77
C GLU A 386 24.94 -23.42 -19.67
N ASN A 387 23.69 -22.93 -19.76
CA ASN A 387 23.37 -21.71 -20.52
C ASN A 387 24.13 -20.49 -20.00
N ARG A 388 24.27 -20.35 -18.68
CA ARG A 388 25.05 -19.28 -18.05
C ARG A 388 26.54 -19.42 -18.35
N LEU A 389 27.09 -20.64 -18.29
CA LEU A 389 28.48 -20.92 -18.65
C LEU A 389 28.77 -20.55 -20.10
N LEU A 390 27.88 -20.90 -21.03
CA LEU A 390 28.03 -20.57 -22.44
C LEU A 390 28.07 -19.05 -22.65
N ARG A 391 27.19 -18.30 -21.98
CA ARG A 391 27.18 -16.84 -22.02
C ARG A 391 28.47 -16.24 -21.48
N TYR A 392 28.93 -16.68 -20.30
CA TYR A 392 30.16 -16.14 -19.69
C TYR A 392 31.41 -16.46 -20.51
N LYS A 393 31.49 -17.66 -21.09
CA LYS A 393 32.61 -18.07 -21.96
C LYS A 393 32.63 -17.23 -23.23
N LYS A 394 31.48 -17.03 -23.87
CA LYS A 394 31.37 -16.17 -25.06
C LYS A 394 31.78 -14.72 -24.77
N GLU A 395 31.29 -14.13 -23.68
CA GLU A 395 31.67 -12.77 -23.28
C GLU A 395 33.18 -12.66 -22.99
N MET A 396 33.78 -13.70 -22.38
CA MET A 396 35.21 -13.75 -22.12
C MET A 396 36.03 -13.84 -23.42
N GLU A 397 35.58 -14.63 -24.39
CA GLU A 397 36.21 -14.74 -25.72
C GLU A 397 36.14 -13.43 -26.49
N GLU A 398 35.01 -12.73 -26.48
CA GLU A 398 34.85 -11.42 -27.12
C GLU A 398 35.86 -10.40 -26.56
N ILE A 399 36.05 -10.36 -25.24
CA ILE A 399 37.04 -9.48 -24.57
C ILE A 399 38.48 -9.88 -24.90
N LEU A 400 38.78 -11.19 -24.98
CA LEU A 400 40.12 -11.65 -25.34
C LEU A 400 40.44 -11.37 -26.82
N GLN A 401 39.46 -11.49 -27.71
CA GLN A 401 39.62 -11.17 -29.13
C GLN A 401 39.78 -9.67 -29.37
N SER A 402 39.00 -8.82 -28.69
CA SER A 402 39.15 -7.36 -28.79
C SER A 402 40.54 -6.90 -28.36
N ASN A 403 41.06 -7.44 -27.25
CA ASN A 403 42.39 -7.11 -26.76
C ASN A 403 43.53 -7.62 -27.67
N LYS A 404 43.31 -8.73 -28.38
CA LYS A 404 44.25 -9.26 -29.38
C LYS A 404 44.29 -8.42 -30.65
N ILE A 405 43.15 -7.90 -31.11
CA ILE A 405 43.03 -7.01 -32.27
C ILE A 405 43.68 -5.65 -31.99
N GLU A 406 43.60 -5.16 -30.75
CA GLU A 406 44.22 -3.90 -30.33
C GLU A 406 45.73 -4.00 -30.00
N GLY A 407 46.36 -5.17 -30.18
CA GLY A 407 47.78 -5.36 -29.91
C GLY A 407 48.18 -5.23 -28.44
N LYS A 408 47.25 -5.54 -27.51
CA LYS A 408 47.43 -5.36 -26.05
C LYS A 408 47.80 -6.64 -25.30
N TYR A 409 48.68 -7.46 -25.87
CA TYR A 409 49.33 -8.58 -25.15
C TYR A 409 50.79 -8.71 -25.52
#